data_AF-A0A922MJ64-F1
#
_entry.id   AF-A0A922MJ64-F1
#
_cell.length_a   1.000
_cell.length_b   1.000
_cell.length_c   1.000
_cell.angle_alpha   90.00
_cell.angle_beta   90.00
_cell.angle_gamma   90.00
#
_symmetry.space_group_name_H-M   'P 1'
#
loop_
_entity.id
_entity.type
_entity.pdbx_description
1 polymer ?
#
loop_
_entity_poly.entity_id
_entity_poly.type
_entity_poly.pdbx_seq_one_letter_code
_entity_poly.pdbx_strand_id
1 'polypeptide(L)'
;MSMSIDASYFTFDSDNASVRELKLNIVCRKKLIEGSRGILQGTSALLLCFDESEVRKIVKECKKVLDYLGVAEVIDTMEDLVQFLRDISPALSRAAREVAARAAELTHPPHAETLNRCLDSVKQLAPVLICSMKIYIHILTEASDLRHQINELDAIVNEGVRAAEKQGGKTMQARLETAHKWLLHPAADPVTRVEGQKAINSIVSQGQRIADGLQGREKAEVLQLCSEVQRLSDKLADLCASGKGDTEEARAITRELTDKLHELKRATERAVVNRVVEDFIDVAAPLRHFTDAVNAPPESPYPGTPGRESHFHDKAAALAAFSARAAAAAGVVAAGVGHNKRLADQLIHNAQQVEKLSPQLIAAGKIRLYNPDSKVAEEHFNNLKNQYADAVLRVRDLCDQAVDPLDFVRTAALSGHYAPAPPPPALPEALSRLHVADAAAPPRPRPPPAPRPRRAPTAC
;
A
#
# COMPACT_ATOMS: atom_id res chain seq x y z
N MET A 1 64.76 -37.86 -18.12
CA MET A 1 66.19 -38.20 -18.26
C MET A 1 66.73 -38.43 -16.86
N SER A 2 67.20 -39.64 -16.57
CA SER A 2 67.50 -40.13 -15.23
C SER A 2 68.83 -39.58 -14.71
N MET A 3 68.87 -39.15 -13.45
CA MET A 3 70.06 -39.28 -12.59
C MET A 3 69.59 -39.49 -11.16
N SER A 4 69.29 -40.75 -10.80
CA SER A 4 69.28 -41.15 -9.40
C SER A 4 70.73 -41.17 -8.93
N ILE A 5 71.14 -40.17 -8.17
CA ILE A 5 72.32 -40.27 -7.32
C ILE A 5 71.77 -40.76 -5.96
N ASP A 6 71.87 -42.06 -5.71
CA ASP A 6 71.53 -42.67 -4.42
C ASP A 6 72.45 -42.10 -3.33
N ALA A 7 71.98 -41.06 -2.63
CA ALA A 7 72.63 -40.50 -1.45
C ALA A 7 72.65 -41.49 -0.26
N SER A 8 71.84 -42.54 -0.33
CA SER A 8 71.69 -43.63 0.64
C SER A 8 72.93 -44.53 0.78
N TYR A 9 73.83 -44.55 -0.20
CA TYR A 9 75.08 -45.34 -0.14
C TYR A 9 76.24 -44.66 0.63
N PHE A 10 76.04 -43.44 1.14
CA PHE A 10 77.03 -42.73 1.95
C PHE A 10 76.57 -42.60 3.42
N THR A 11 76.11 -43.70 4.00
CA THR A 11 76.12 -43.84 5.46
C THR A 11 77.56 -44.12 5.88
N PHE A 12 78.15 -43.22 6.67
CA PHE A 12 79.42 -43.47 7.32
C PHE A 12 79.25 -44.67 8.26
N ASP A 13 79.70 -45.84 7.83
CA ASP A 13 79.93 -46.94 8.76
C ASP A 13 81.07 -46.50 9.69
N SER A 14 80.76 -46.43 10.99
CA SER A 14 81.54 -45.76 12.03
C SER A 14 82.77 -46.58 12.49
N ASP A 15 83.28 -47.49 11.66
CA ASP A 15 84.41 -48.34 12.00
C ASP A 15 85.75 -47.71 11.56
N ASN A 16 86.16 -46.73 12.36
CA ASN A 16 87.50 -46.38 12.87
C ASN A 16 88.80 -46.49 12.01
N ALA A 17 88.76 -46.78 10.71
CA ALA A 17 89.95 -46.83 9.83
C ALA A 17 90.01 -45.68 8.81
N SER A 18 88.86 -45.21 8.32
CA SER A 18 88.74 -44.30 7.17
C SER A 18 88.94 -42.81 7.50
N VAL A 19 88.78 -42.39 8.76
CA VAL A 19 89.04 -41.00 9.22
C VAL A 19 90.54 -40.68 9.26
N ARG A 20 91.41 -41.67 9.51
CA ARG A 20 92.87 -41.49 9.42
C ARG A 20 93.35 -41.41 7.97
N GLU A 21 92.75 -42.16 7.05
CA GLU A 21 93.05 -42.09 5.60
C GLU A 21 92.58 -40.79 4.94
N LEU A 22 91.55 -40.13 5.47
CA LEU A 22 91.06 -38.82 4.99
C LEU A 22 92.09 -37.68 5.10
N LYS A 23 93.11 -37.83 5.95
CA LYS A 23 94.23 -36.86 6.05
C LYS A 23 95.20 -36.95 4.87
N LEU A 24 95.37 -38.10 4.21
CA LEU A 24 96.32 -38.28 3.11
C LEU A 24 95.70 -38.61 1.74
N ASN A 25 94.44 -39.05 1.67
CA ASN A 25 93.86 -39.53 0.42
C ASN A 25 92.85 -38.53 -0.20
N ILE A 26 93.26 -37.91 -1.32
CA ILE A 26 92.47 -36.93 -2.10
C ILE A 26 91.14 -37.53 -2.58
N VAL A 27 91.10 -38.82 -2.90
CA VAL A 27 89.90 -39.49 -3.41
C VAL A 27 88.82 -39.57 -2.33
N CYS A 28 89.18 -39.89 -1.09
CA CYS A 28 88.22 -39.95 0.03
C CYS A 28 87.66 -38.57 0.38
N ARG A 29 88.48 -37.51 0.33
CA ARG A 29 88.02 -36.12 0.52
C ARG A 29 87.05 -35.68 -0.58
N LYS A 30 87.34 -36.02 -1.83
CA LYS A 30 86.46 -35.71 -2.97
C LYS A 30 85.11 -36.42 -2.83
N LYS A 31 85.11 -37.71 -2.48
CA LYS A 31 83.88 -38.48 -2.22
C LYS A 31 83.06 -37.93 -1.05
N LEU A 32 83.71 -37.48 0.02
CA LEU A 32 83.03 -36.83 1.16
C LEU A 32 82.35 -35.51 0.76
N ILE A 33 83.04 -34.69 -0.04
CA ILE A 33 82.48 -33.44 -0.57
C ILE A 33 81.28 -33.74 -1.49
N GLU A 34 81.40 -34.75 -2.36
CA GLU A 34 80.31 -35.17 -3.26
C GLU A 34 79.10 -35.72 -2.49
N GLY A 35 79.32 -36.55 -1.47
CA GLY A 35 78.25 -37.05 -0.59
C GLY A 35 77.57 -35.94 0.20
N SER A 36 78.35 -35.03 0.79
CA SER A 36 77.81 -33.87 1.53
C SER A 36 77.02 -32.93 0.60
N ARG A 37 77.49 -32.72 -0.63
CA ARG A 37 76.78 -31.96 -1.65
C ARG A 37 75.48 -32.64 -2.05
N GLY A 38 75.49 -33.97 -2.20
CA GLY A 38 74.30 -34.77 -2.49
C GLY A 38 73.22 -34.65 -1.41
N ILE A 39 73.61 -34.70 -0.13
CA ILE A 39 72.68 -34.53 1.00
C ILE A 39 72.05 -33.12 1.00
N LEU A 40 72.87 -32.07 0.82
CA LEU A 40 72.37 -30.69 0.76
C LEU A 40 71.43 -30.46 -0.43
N GLN A 41 71.79 -31.00 -1.61
CA GLN A 41 70.95 -30.92 -2.80
C GLN A 41 69.64 -31.69 -2.64
N GLY A 42 69.70 -32.91 -2.08
CA GLY A 42 68.51 -33.72 -1.83
C GLY A 42 67.56 -33.08 -0.81
N THR A 43 68.10 -32.55 0.28
CA THR A 43 67.30 -31.86 1.31
C THR A 43 66.67 -30.57 0.75
N SER A 44 67.42 -29.79 -0.03
CA SER A 44 66.90 -28.60 -0.72
C SER A 44 65.76 -28.95 -1.68
N ALA A 45 65.95 -29.98 -2.51
CA ALA A 45 64.91 -30.44 -3.44
C ALA A 45 63.63 -30.90 -2.71
N LEU A 46 63.76 -31.63 -1.60
CA LEU A 46 62.62 -32.08 -0.81
C LEU A 46 61.83 -30.91 -0.20
N LEU A 47 62.53 -29.92 0.37
CA LEU A 47 61.91 -28.72 0.94
C LEU A 47 61.20 -27.88 -0.14
N LEU A 48 61.80 -27.77 -1.34
CA LEU A 48 61.17 -27.09 -2.48
C LEU A 48 59.89 -27.80 -2.93
N CYS A 49 59.88 -29.14 -3.03
CA CYS A 49 58.67 -29.88 -3.38
C CYS A 49 57.54 -29.71 -2.35
N PHE A 50 57.88 -29.64 -1.06
CA PHE A 50 56.91 -29.37 0.01
C PHE A 50 56.33 -27.96 -0.13
N ASP A 51 57.20 -26.95 -0.30
CA ASP A 51 56.80 -25.55 -0.49
C ASP A 51 55.89 -25.37 -1.70
N GLU A 52 56.24 -25.94 -2.86
CA GLU A 52 55.39 -25.91 -4.04
C GLU A 52 54.00 -26.53 -3.80
N SER A 53 53.91 -27.56 -2.96
CA SER A 53 52.64 -28.20 -2.63
C SER A 53 51.74 -27.30 -1.78
N GLU A 54 52.32 -26.55 -0.83
CA GLU A 54 51.60 -25.56 -0.04
C GLU A 54 51.16 -24.38 -0.93
N VAL A 55 52.02 -23.89 -1.82
CA VAL A 55 51.67 -22.83 -2.78
C VAL A 55 50.50 -23.27 -3.68
N ARG A 56 50.48 -24.53 -4.15
CA ARG A 56 49.35 -25.07 -4.94
C ARG A 56 48.02 -25.05 -4.18
N LYS A 57 48.02 -25.28 -2.86
CA LYS A 57 46.80 -25.20 -2.03
C LYS A 57 46.28 -23.76 -1.97
N ILE A 58 47.16 -22.80 -1.71
CA ILE A 58 46.82 -21.37 -1.67
C ILE A 58 46.21 -20.91 -2.99
N VAL A 59 46.86 -21.27 -4.11
CA VAL A 59 46.37 -20.93 -5.46
C VAL A 59 44.98 -21.54 -5.72
N LYS A 60 44.72 -22.76 -5.22
CA LYS A 60 43.42 -23.41 -5.36
C LYS A 60 42.32 -22.65 -4.59
N GLU A 61 42.58 -22.18 -3.38
CA GLU A 61 41.61 -21.38 -2.62
C GLU A 61 41.36 -20.01 -3.27
N CYS A 62 42.40 -19.35 -3.78
CA CYS A 62 42.24 -18.09 -4.51
C CYS A 62 41.40 -18.26 -5.80
N LYS A 63 41.59 -19.37 -6.53
CA LYS A 63 40.78 -19.66 -7.72
C LYS A 63 39.30 -19.85 -7.40
N LYS A 64 38.97 -20.51 -6.28
CA LYS A 64 37.56 -20.61 -5.84
C LYS A 64 36.92 -19.25 -5.62
N VAL A 65 37.65 -18.28 -5.06
CA VAL A 65 37.15 -16.91 -4.88
C VAL A 65 36.88 -16.26 -6.24
N LEU A 66 37.76 -16.45 -7.23
CA LEU A 66 37.55 -15.96 -8.59
C LEU A 66 36.32 -16.60 -9.25
N ASP A 67 36.11 -17.90 -9.06
CA ASP A 67 34.95 -18.61 -9.58
C ASP A 67 33.65 -18.05 -8.99
N TYR A 68 33.61 -17.78 -7.67
CA TYR A 68 32.48 -17.10 -7.04
C TYR A 68 32.27 -15.69 -7.61
N LEU A 69 33.32 -14.89 -7.77
CA LEU A 69 33.19 -13.54 -8.34
C LEU A 69 32.64 -13.54 -9.77
N GLY A 70 32.85 -14.61 -10.54
CA GLY A 70 32.22 -14.78 -11.86
C GLY A 70 30.70 -14.93 -11.80
N VAL A 71 30.15 -15.47 -10.71
CA VAL A 71 28.69 -15.57 -10.50
C VAL A 71 28.07 -14.22 -10.14
N ALA A 72 28.88 -13.25 -9.71
CA ALA A 72 28.37 -11.99 -9.19
C ALA A 72 27.71 -11.09 -10.25
N GLU A 73 27.97 -11.35 -11.54
CA GLU A 73 27.36 -10.61 -12.67
C GLU A 73 25.87 -10.96 -12.89
N VAL A 74 25.44 -12.15 -12.48
CA VAL A 74 24.06 -12.65 -12.73
C VAL A 74 23.14 -12.51 -11.52
N ILE A 75 23.60 -11.88 -10.44
CA ILE A 75 22.81 -11.70 -9.21
C ILE A 75 21.86 -10.50 -9.39
N ASP A 76 20.57 -10.78 -9.45
CA ASP A 76 19.50 -9.78 -9.64
C ASP A 76 18.48 -9.73 -8.49
N THR A 77 18.51 -10.68 -7.54
CA THR A 77 17.62 -10.71 -6.38
C THR A 77 18.33 -10.60 -5.02
N MET A 78 17.61 -10.09 -4.01
CA MET A 78 18.14 -9.99 -2.65
C MET A 78 18.39 -11.36 -2.01
N GLU A 79 17.59 -12.37 -2.37
CA GLU A 79 17.74 -13.75 -1.89
C GLU A 79 19.03 -14.38 -2.44
N ASP A 80 19.27 -14.23 -3.75
CA ASP A 80 20.48 -14.73 -4.39
C ASP A 80 21.73 -14.00 -3.89
N LEU A 81 21.62 -12.69 -3.60
CA LEU A 81 22.71 -11.95 -2.97
C LEU A 81 23.03 -12.49 -1.57
N VAL A 82 22.02 -12.76 -0.74
CA VAL A 82 22.23 -13.33 0.60
C VAL A 82 22.88 -14.71 0.52
N GLN A 83 22.47 -15.54 -0.43
CA GLN A 83 23.06 -16.86 -0.65
C GLN A 83 24.51 -16.76 -1.16
N PHE A 84 24.77 -15.88 -2.12
CA PHE A 84 26.12 -15.59 -2.62
C PHE A 84 27.07 -15.14 -1.50
N LEU A 85 26.61 -14.22 -0.63
CA LEU A 85 27.39 -13.76 0.51
C LEU A 85 27.72 -14.88 1.49
N ARG A 86 26.78 -15.80 1.72
CA ARG A 86 26.95 -16.97 2.59
C ARG A 86 28.05 -17.90 2.08
N ASP A 87 28.20 -18.00 0.76
CA ASP A 87 29.14 -18.92 0.11
C ASP A 87 30.53 -18.29 -0.10
N ILE A 88 30.59 -17.02 -0.51
CA ILE A 88 31.87 -16.32 -0.76
C ILE A 88 32.58 -15.88 0.52
N SER A 89 31.87 -15.49 1.59
CA SER A 89 32.50 -14.96 2.81
C SER A 89 33.45 -15.96 3.49
N PRO A 90 33.10 -17.26 3.62
CA PRO A 90 34.03 -18.27 4.13
C PRO A 90 35.24 -18.51 3.22
N ALA A 91 35.04 -18.48 1.89
CA ALA A 91 36.11 -18.68 0.91
C ALA A 91 37.12 -17.52 0.93
N LEU A 92 36.62 -16.29 0.95
CA LEU A 92 37.42 -15.07 1.07
C LEU A 92 38.23 -15.06 2.37
N SER A 93 37.61 -15.45 3.48
CA SER A 93 38.26 -15.52 4.78
C SER A 93 39.36 -16.59 4.84
N ARG A 94 39.17 -17.74 4.17
CA ARG A 94 40.21 -18.79 4.06
C ARG A 94 41.36 -18.34 3.19
N ALA A 95 41.09 -17.83 1.98
CA ALA A 95 42.12 -17.33 1.07
C ALA A 95 42.95 -16.19 1.70
N ALA A 96 42.30 -15.25 2.38
CA ALA A 96 42.95 -14.17 3.10
C ALA A 96 43.92 -14.68 4.18
N ARG A 97 43.52 -15.71 4.93
CA ARG A 97 44.35 -16.31 6.00
C ARG A 97 45.55 -17.05 5.44
N GLU A 98 45.36 -17.83 4.38
CA GLU A 98 46.43 -18.59 3.73
C GLU A 98 47.46 -17.68 3.05
N VAL A 99 47.01 -16.62 2.37
CA VAL A 99 47.90 -15.61 1.78
C VAL A 99 48.68 -14.84 2.86
N ALA A 100 48.03 -14.50 3.98
CA ALA A 100 48.70 -13.85 5.10
C ALA A 100 49.77 -14.75 5.76
N ALA A 101 49.46 -16.04 5.97
CA ALA A 101 50.41 -17.01 6.48
C ALA A 101 51.62 -17.12 5.56
N ARG A 102 51.40 -17.18 4.23
CA ARG A 102 52.49 -17.23 3.25
C ARG A 102 53.34 -15.97 3.23
N ALA A 103 52.72 -14.80 3.36
CA ALA A 103 53.44 -13.54 3.43
C ALA A 103 54.40 -13.48 4.64
N ALA A 104 54.05 -14.13 5.75
CA ALA A 104 54.89 -14.21 6.95
C ALA A 104 56.09 -15.18 6.82
N GLU A 105 56.00 -16.20 5.96
CA GLU A 105 57.08 -17.17 5.72
C GLU A 105 58.12 -16.69 4.71
N LEU A 106 57.78 -15.72 3.86
CA LEU A 106 58.64 -15.26 2.78
C LEU A 106 59.85 -14.49 3.32
N THR A 107 61.05 -14.97 2.98
CA THR A 107 62.31 -14.30 3.36
C THR A 107 62.66 -13.12 2.46
N HIS A 108 62.08 -13.03 1.25
CA HIS A 108 62.30 -11.94 0.30
C HIS A 108 61.25 -10.82 0.52
N PRO A 109 61.63 -9.67 1.12
CA PRO A 109 60.66 -8.66 1.58
C PRO A 109 59.74 -8.07 0.48
N PRO A 110 60.23 -7.78 -0.75
CA PRO A 110 59.37 -7.26 -1.82
C PRO A 110 58.19 -8.17 -2.21
N HIS A 111 58.34 -9.49 -2.11
CA HIS A 111 57.27 -10.43 -2.42
C HIS A 111 56.23 -10.50 -1.30
N ALA A 112 56.70 -10.50 -0.04
CA ALA A 112 55.81 -10.42 1.13
C ALA A 112 54.99 -9.13 1.11
N GLU A 113 55.60 -7.99 0.78
CA GLU A 113 54.91 -6.70 0.67
C GLU A 113 53.85 -6.70 -0.42
N THR A 114 54.13 -7.33 -1.57
CA THR A 114 53.16 -7.48 -2.66
C THR A 114 51.93 -8.27 -2.22
N LEU A 115 52.11 -9.39 -1.49
CA LEU A 115 50.99 -10.19 -0.97
C LEU A 115 50.16 -9.43 0.06
N ASN A 116 50.82 -8.71 0.99
CA ASN A 116 50.13 -7.89 1.99
C ASN A 116 49.30 -6.77 1.34
N ARG A 117 49.85 -6.12 0.31
CA ARG A 117 49.12 -5.09 -0.45
C ARG A 117 47.89 -5.66 -1.14
N CYS A 118 48.00 -6.82 -1.78
CA CYS A 118 46.85 -7.51 -2.39
C CYS A 118 45.79 -7.86 -1.34
N LEU A 119 46.20 -8.35 -0.18
CA LEU A 119 45.30 -8.69 0.93
C LEU A 119 44.52 -7.46 1.43
N ASP A 120 45.19 -6.32 1.55
CA ASP A 120 44.55 -5.08 1.99
C ASP A 120 43.57 -4.53 0.94
N SER A 121 43.91 -4.62 -0.35
CA SER A 121 42.97 -4.29 -1.43
C SER A 121 41.71 -5.16 -1.38
N VAL A 122 41.83 -6.47 -1.12
CA VAL A 122 40.68 -7.37 -0.99
C VAL A 122 39.79 -6.99 0.19
N LYS A 123 40.39 -6.68 1.35
CA LYS A 123 39.65 -6.22 2.54
C LYS A 123 38.90 -4.90 2.31
N GLN A 124 39.47 -4.00 1.51
CA GLN A 124 38.84 -2.72 1.18
C GLN A 124 37.75 -2.85 0.12
N LEU A 125 37.97 -3.64 -0.93
CA LEU A 125 37.07 -3.73 -2.07
C LEU A 125 35.86 -4.64 -1.82
N ALA A 126 35.99 -5.68 -0.98
CA ALA A 126 34.89 -6.61 -0.72
C ALA A 126 33.63 -5.92 -0.15
N PRO A 127 33.70 -5.06 0.89
CA PRO A 127 32.52 -4.34 1.38
C PRO A 127 31.92 -3.39 0.34
N VAL A 128 32.77 -2.74 -0.46
CA VAL A 128 32.32 -1.82 -1.53
C VAL A 128 31.53 -2.57 -2.59
N LEU A 129 32.00 -3.74 -3.02
CA LEU A 129 31.31 -4.61 -3.96
C LEU A 129 29.92 -5.02 -3.42
N ILE A 130 29.86 -5.45 -2.17
CA ILE A 130 28.61 -5.87 -1.51
C ILE A 130 27.61 -4.71 -1.44
N CYS A 131 28.07 -3.52 -1.05
CA CYS A 131 27.24 -2.32 -1.03
C CYS A 131 26.72 -1.96 -2.42
N SER A 132 27.59 -1.97 -3.44
CA SER A 132 27.21 -1.68 -4.83
C SER A 132 26.15 -2.65 -5.36
N MET A 133 26.31 -3.96 -5.11
CA MET A 133 25.34 -4.99 -5.50
C MET A 133 23.99 -4.79 -4.79
N LYS A 134 24.02 -4.50 -3.48
CA LYS A 134 22.81 -4.23 -2.70
C LYS A 134 22.03 -3.02 -3.23
N ILE A 135 22.73 -1.95 -3.58
CA ILE A 135 22.12 -0.74 -4.16
C ILE A 135 21.54 -1.03 -5.54
N TYR A 136 22.27 -1.76 -6.39
CA TYR A 136 21.82 -2.13 -7.73
C TYR A 136 20.51 -2.92 -7.71
N ILE A 137 20.44 -3.98 -6.89
CA ILE A 137 19.24 -4.81 -6.73
C ILE A 137 18.06 -3.98 -6.18
N HIS A 138 18.33 -3.07 -5.23
CA HIS A 138 17.30 -2.20 -4.68
C HIS A 138 16.69 -1.28 -5.76
N ILE A 139 17.54 -0.66 -6.59
CA ILE A 139 17.09 0.18 -7.71
C ILE A 139 16.27 -0.63 -8.72
N LEU A 140 16.67 -1.88 -9.03
CA LEU A 140 15.90 -2.74 -9.93
C LEU A 140 14.51 -3.06 -9.38
N THR A 141 14.43 -3.32 -8.07
CA THR A 141 13.18 -3.64 -7.37
C THR A 141 12.25 -2.42 -7.29
N GLU A 142 12.77 -1.26 -6.92
CA GLU A 142 12.00 -0.01 -6.91
C GLU A 142 11.51 0.35 -8.32
N ALA A 143 12.33 0.13 -9.35
CA ALA A 143 11.92 0.36 -10.72
C ALA A 143 10.83 -0.62 -11.18
N SER A 144 10.82 -1.89 -10.72
CA SER A 144 9.72 -2.82 -11.02
C SER A 144 8.43 -2.45 -10.32
N ASP A 145 8.51 -1.94 -9.08
CA ASP A 145 7.34 -1.48 -8.33
C ASP A 145 6.77 -0.20 -8.96
N LEU A 146 7.63 0.74 -9.34
CA LEU A 146 7.22 1.94 -10.07
C LEU A 146 6.57 1.58 -11.42
N ARG A 147 7.14 0.61 -12.15
CA ARG A 147 6.53 0.10 -13.40
C ARG A 147 5.16 -0.54 -13.15
N HIS A 148 5.00 -1.30 -12.07
CA HIS A 148 3.70 -1.86 -11.68
C HIS A 148 2.69 -0.76 -11.35
N GLN A 149 3.08 0.23 -10.56
CA GLN A 149 2.23 1.37 -10.20
C GLN A 149 1.83 2.19 -11.44
N ILE A 150 2.74 2.38 -12.41
CA ILE A 150 2.46 3.02 -13.69
C ILE A 150 1.46 2.19 -14.51
N ASN A 151 1.64 0.88 -14.60
CA ASN A 151 0.73 0.00 -15.33
C ASN A 151 -0.65 -0.07 -14.67
N GLU A 152 -0.71 -0.06 -13.35
CA GLU A 152 -1.97 0.01 -12.59
C GLU A 152 -2.66 1.36 -12.82
N LEU A 153 -1.90 2.46 -12.79
CA LEU A 153 -2.41 3.79 -13.11
C LEU A 153 -2.90 3.87 -14.55
N ASP A 154 -2.18 3.29 -15.51
CA ASP A 154 -2.59 3.21 -16.91
C ASP A 154 -3.87 2.38 -17.08
N ALA A 155 -4.01 1.26 -16.38
CA ALA A 155 -5.24 0.47 -16.37
C ALA A 155 -6.43 1.25 -15.77
N ILE A 156 -6.21 1.98 -14.67
CA ILE A 156 -7.21 2.84 -14.03
C ILE A 156 -7.59 4.01 -14.94
N VAL A 157 -6.62 4.65 -15.59
CA VAL A 157 -6.84 5.76 -16.52
C VAL A 157 -7.58 5.25 -17.75
N ASN A 158 -7.19 4.13 -18.34
CA ASN A 158 -7.87 3.55 -19.49
C ASN A 158 -9.30 3.10 -19.15
N GLU A 159 -9.53 2.48 -18.00
CA GLU A 159 -10.90 2.18 -17.56
C GLU A 159 -11.68 3.45 -17.24
N GLY A 160 -11.03 4.48 -16.68
CA GLY A 160 -11.61 5.80 -16.45
C GLY A 160 -11.98 6.53 -17.75
N VAL A 161 -11.14 6.45 -18.78
CA VAL A 161 -11.39 6.97 -20.13
C VAL A 161 -12.51 6.17 -20.78
N ARG A 162 -12.49 4.84 -20.72
CA ARG A 162 -13.55 3.99 -21.27
C ARG A 162 -14.89 4.21 -20.57
N ALA A 163 -14.86 4.42 -19.25
CA ALA A 163 -16.01 4.80 -18.46
C ALA A 163 -16.49 6.21 -18.83
N ALA A 164 -15.58 7.19 -18.99
CA ALA A 164 -15.90 8.55 -19.40
C ALA A 164 -16.45 8.63 -20.82
N GLU A 165 -15.94 7.86 -21.76
CA GLU A 165 -16.46 7.73 -23.13
C GLU A 165 -17.83 7.05 -23.13
N LYS A 166 -18.02 6.00 -22.31
CA LYS A 166 -19.32 5.33 -22.13
C LYS A 166 -20.34 6.17 -21.34
N GLN A 167 -19.86 7.14 -20.56
CA GLN A 167 -20.65 8.09 -19.76
C GLN A 167 -20.76 9.48 -20.39
N GLY A 168 -20.12 9.72 -21.54
CA GLY A 168 -19.94 11.02 -22.19
C GLY A 168 -21.21 11.74 -22.68
N GLY A 169 -22.38 11.42 -22.12
CA GLY A 169 -23.65 12.13 -22.36
C GLY A 169 -24.74 11.81 -21.32
N LYS A 170 -24.41 11.67 -20.02
CA LYS A 170 -25.28 10.92 -19.09
C LYS A 170 -25.48 11.48 -17.67
N THR A 171 -25.66 12.80 -17.47
CA THR A 171 -26.40 13.23 -16.27
C THR A 171 -27.87 12.83 -16.44
N MET A 172 -28.60 12.54 -15.35
CA MET A 172 -30.05 12.25 -15.46
C MET A 172 -30.79 13.39 -16.17
N GLN A 173 -30.31 14.63 -15.99
CA GLN A 173 -30.74 15.82 -16.70
C GLN A 173 -30.49 15.74 -18.23
N ALA A 174 -29.29 15.38 -18.68
CA ALA A 174 -28.99 15.24 -20.11
C ALA A 174 -29.82 14.12 -20.77
N ARG A 175 -30.06 13.02 -20.04
CA ARG A 175 -30.95 11.94 -20.52
C ARG A 175 -32.40 12.41 -20.61
N LEU A 176 -32.85 13.23 -19.67
CA LEU A 176 -34.18 13.85 -19.72
C LEU A 176 -34.31 14.77 -20.91
N GLU A 177 -33.30 15.59 -21.22
CA GLU A 177 -33.29 16.46 -22.40
C GLU A 177 -33.37 15.65 -23.70
N THR A 178 -32.60 14.55 -23.82
CA THR A 178 -32.68 13.64 -24.97
C THR A 178 -34.04 12.95 -25.07
N ALA A 179 -34.61 12.49 -23.94
CA ALA A 179 -35.97 11.97 -23.91
C ALA A 179 -36.99 13.04 -24.35
N HIS A 180 -36.83 14.27 -23.88
CA HIS A 180 -37.71 15.39 -24.19
C HIS A 180 -37.72 15.73 -25.69
N LYS A 181 -36.58 15.59 -26.38
CA LYS A 181 -36.53 15.79 -27.84
C LYS A 181 -37.46 14.84 -28.59
N TRP A 182 -37.53 13.59 -28.17
CA TRP A 182 -38.49 12.63 -28.73
C TRP A 182 -39.93 12.96 -28.29
N LEU A 183 -40.14 13.30 -27.01
CA LEU A 183 -41.46 13.60 -26.49
C LEU A 183 -42.07 14.88 -27.12
N LEU A 184 -41.28 15.89 -27.44
CA LEU A 184 -41.75 17.08 -28.15
C LEU A 184 -42.36 16.75 -29.52
N HIS A 185 -41.80 15.75 -30.20
CA HIS A 185 -42.25 15.31 -31.53
C HIS A 185 -42.32 13.78 -31.59
N PRO A 186 -43.42 13.15 -31.13
CA PRO A 186 -43.51 11.69 -31.12
C PRO A 186 -43.47 11.06 -32.52
N ALA A 187 -43.84 11.84 -33.55
CA ALA A 187 -43.71 11.49 -34.97
C ALA A 187 -42.32 11.79 -35.57
N ALA A 188 -41.32 12.13 -34.75
CA ALA A 188 -39.94 12.36 -35.19
C ALA A 188 -39.34 11.13 -35.90
N ASP A 189 -38.22 11.38 -36.56
CA ASP A 189 -37.48 10.40 -37.32
C ASP A 189 -37.08 9.18 -36.44
N PRO A 190 -36.86 8.00 -37.07
CA PRO A 190 -36.55 6.78 -36.32
C PRO A 190 -35.32 6.88 -35.42
N VAL A 191 -34.33 7.71 -35.77
CA VAL A 191 -33.10 7.86 -34.98
C VAL A 191 -33.41 8.59 -33.68
N THR A 192 -34.08 9.75 -33.76
CA THR A 192 -34.50 10.52 -32.57
C THR A 192 -35.39 9.70 -31.63
N ARG A 193 -36.30 8.89 -32.19
CA ARG A 193 -37.16 7.98 -31.41
C ARG A 193 -36.36 6.92 -30.66
N VAL A 194 -35.43 6.25 -31.34
CA VAL A 194 -34.58 5.22 -30.73
C VAL A 194 -33.66 5.82 -29.66
N GLU A 195 -33.11 7.01 -29.90
CA GLU A 195 -32.30 7.72 -28.91
C GLU A 195 -33.11 8.14 -27.67
N GLY A 196 -34.32 8.68 -27.88
CA GLY A 196 -35.25 9.01 -26.80
C GLY A 196 -35.63 7.79 -25.96
N GLN A 197 -35.99 6.67 -26.60
CA GLN A 197 -36.33 5.42 -25.91
C GLN A 197 -35.13 4.86 -25.14
N LYS A 198 -33.92 4.89 -25.72
CA LYS A 198 -32.69 4.50 -25.02
C LYS A 198 -32.42 5.38 -23.81
N ALA A 199 -32.67 6.69 -23.92
CA ALA A 199 -32.52 7.62 -22.81
C ALA A 199 -33.50 7.31 -21.66
N ILE A 200 -34.78 7.05 -21.98
CA ILE A 200 -35.80 6.67 -20.99
C ILE A 200 -35.45 5.33 -20.31
N ASN A 201 -35.09 4.29 -21.06
CA ASN A 201 -34.66 3.01 -20.50
C ASN A 201 -33.42 3.17 -19.59
N SER A 202 -32.51 4.09 -19.95
CA SER A 202 -31.36 4.42 -19.13
C SER A 202 -31.72 5.18 -17.85
N ILE A 203 -32.79 5.98 -17.84
CA ILE A 203 -33.33 6.63 -16.64
C ILE A 203 -33.99 5.59 -15.72
N VAL A 204 -34.82 4.71 -16.28
CA VAL A 204 -35.52 3.64 -15.53
C VAL A 204 -34.53 2.69 -14.87
N SER A 205 -33.54 2.20 -15.61
CA SER A 205 -32.49 1.31 -15.06
C SER A 205 -31.69 1.96 -13.92
N GLN A 206 -31.43 3.27 -14.01
CA GLN A 206 -30.79 4.01 -12.93
C GLN A 206 -31.69 4.11 -11.69
N GLY A 207 -32.98 4.40 -11.88
CA GLY A 207 -33.97 4.42 -10.79
C GLY A 207 -34.09 3.06 -10.09
N GLN A 208 -34.12 1.96 -10.84
CA GLN A 208 -34.14 0.59 -10.30
C GLN A 208 -32.89 0.28 -9.46
N ARG A 209 -31.70 0.63 -9.97
CA ARG A 209 -30.45 0.43 -9.26
C ARG A 209 -30.37 1.24 -7.96
N ILE A 210 -30.99 2.42 -7.93
CA ILE A 210 -31.10 3.22 -6.69
C ILE A 210 -32.09 2.55 -5.74
N ALA A 211 -33.23 2.08 -6.24
CA ALA A 211 -34.24 1.39 -5.45
C ALA A 211 -33.78 0.06 -4.82
N ASP A 212 -32.80 -0.64 -5.42
CA ASP A 212 -32.22 -1.86 -4.85
C ASP A 212 -31.73 -1.65 -3.43
N GLY A 213 -31.22 -0.46 -3.15
CA GLY A 213 -30.66 -0.10 -1.87
C GLY A 213 -31.58 0.75 -0.97
N LEU A 214 -32.84 0.98 -1.36
CA LEU A 214 -33.85 1.61 -0.50
C LEU A 214 -34.63 0.56 0.29
N GLN A 215 -35.43 1.00 1.27
CA GLN A 215 -36.33 0.12 2.03
C GLN A 215 -37.73 0.73 2.18
N GLY A 216 -38.70 -0.11 2.53
CA GLY A 216 -40.06 0.32 2.87
C GLY A 216 -40.78 1.09 1.76
N ARG A 217 -41.39 2.22 2.14
CA ARG A 217 -42.26 3.02 1.28
C ARG A 217 -41.54 3.66 0.10
N GLU A 218 -40.31 4.14 0.31
CA GLU A 218 -39.53 4.84 -0.72
C GLU A 218 -39.10 3.91 -1.84
N LYS A 219 -38.69 2.68 -1.50
CA LYS A 219 -38.41 1.64 -2.49
C LYS A 219 -39.63 1.36 -3.36
N ALA A 220 -40.80 1.23 -2.74
CA ALA A 220 -42.05 0.96 -3.46
C ALA A 220 -42.42 2.11 -4.40
N GLU A 221 -42.28 3.37 -3.95
CA GLU A 221 -42.53 4.57 -4.76
C GLU A 221 -41.63 4.64 -6.00
N VAL A 222 -40.31 4.48 -5.83
CA VAL A 222 -39.36 4.56 -6.96
C VAL A 222 -39.59 3.42 -7.95
N LEU A 223 -39.80 2.18 -7.49
CA LEU A 223 -40.07 1.05 -8.39
C LEU A 223 -41.39 1.22 -9.14
N GLN A 224 -42.44 1.72 -8.49
CA GLN A 224 -43.71 2.01 -9.14
C GLN A 224 -43.54 3.06 -10.25
N LEU A 225 -42.84 4.16 -9.97
CA LEU A 225 -42.55 5.20 -10.98
C LEU A 225 -41.72 4.65 -12.15
N CYS A 226 -40.71 3.80 -11.87
CA CYS A 226 -39.97 3.09 -12.92
C CYS A 226 -40.87 2.25 -13.82
N SER A 227 -41.80 1.49 -13.23
CA SER A 227 -42.76 0.67 -13.99
C SER A 227 -43.76 1.51 -14.79
N GLU A 228 -44.26 2.60 -14.22
CA GLU A 228 -45.18 3.52 -14.91
C GLU A 228 -44.51 4.21 -16.11
N VAL A 229 -43.28 4.72 -15.93
CA VAL A 229 -42.48 5.33 -17.01
C VAL A 229 -42.22 4.32 -18.12
N GLN A 230 -41.80 3.10 -17.79
CA GLN A 230 -41.54 2.06 -18.80
C GLN A 230 -42.81 1.73 -19.59
N ARG A 231 -43.94 1.49 -18.89
CA ARG A 231 -45.23 1.16 -19.51
C ARG A 231 -45.71 2.25 -20.47
N LEU A 232 -45.60 3.52 -20.08
CA LEU A 232 -45.99 4.65 -20.92
C LEU A 232 -45.06 4.81 -22.13
N SER A 233 -43.76 4.59 -21.94
CA SER A 233 -42.77 4.64 -23.02
C SER A 233 -43.01 3.55 -24.06
N ASP A 234 -43.27 2.32 -23.63
CA ASP A 234 -43.55 1.19 -24.52
C ASP A 234 -44.86 1.42 -25.28
N LYS A 235 -45.92 1.90 -24.60
CA LYS A 235 -47.20 2.25 -25.25
C LYS A 235 -47.03 3.35 -26.31
N LEU A 236 -46.20 4.38 -26.02
CA LEU A 236 -45.90 5.43 -26.99
C LEU A 236 -45.11 4.88 -28.17
N ALA A 237 -44.13 4.02 -27.93
CA ALA A 237 -43.33 3.40 -28.99
C ALA A 237 -44.20 2.58 -29.95
N ASP A 238 -45.17 1.81 -29.45
CA ASP A 238 -46.12 1.02 -30.26
C ASP A 238 -47.04 1.92 -31.12
N LEU A 239 -47.54 3.01 -30.55
CA LEU A 239 -48.33 4.00 -31.31
C LEU A 239 -47.50 4.67 -32.40
N CYS A 240 -46.25 5.01 -32.10
CA CYS A 240 -45.34 5.59 -33.08
C CYS A 240 -44.94 4.58 -34.17
N ALA A 241 -44.76 3.30 -33.83
CA ALA A 241 -44.47 2.23 -34.78
C ALA A 241 -45.65 1.93 -35.72
N SER A 242 -46.88 2.07 -35.22
CA SER A 242 -48.12 1.93 -36.00
C SER A 242 -48.50 3.19 -36.79
N GLY A 243 -47.61 4.22 -36.85
CA GLY A 243 -47.83 5.46 -37.60
C GLY A 243 -48.80 6.44 -36.93
N LYS A 244 -49.21 6.18 -35.68
CA LYS A 244 -50.18 6.98 -34.92
C LYS A 244 -49.53 7.98 -33.94
N GLY A 245 -48.26 8.33 -34.15
CA GLY A 245 -47.50 9.22 -33.27
C GLY A 245 -48.06 10.64 -33.14
N ASP A 246 -48.87 11.10 -34.10
CA ASP A 246 -49.50 12.44 -34.09
C ASP A 246 -50.96 12.45 -33.59
N THR A 247 -51.44 11.31 -33.09
CA THR A 247 -52.80 11.22 -32.55
C THR A 247 -52.92 11.97 -31.22
N GLU A 248 -54.14 12.39 -30.87
CA GLU A 248 -54.43 12.99 -29.57
C GLU A 248 -54.09 12.03 -28.41
N GLU A 249 -54.27 10.72 -28.62
CA GLU A 249 -53.85 9.68 -27.67
C GLU A 249 -52.32 9.68 -27.45
N ALA A 250 -51.52 9.72 -28.53
CA ALA A 250 -50.06 9.78 -28.43
C ALA A 250 -49.58 11.05 -27.73
N ARG A 251 -50.22 12.20 -28.00
CA ARG A 251 -49.91 13.47 -27.31
C ARG A 251 -50.29 13.43 -25.83
N ALA A 252 -51.38 12.76 -25.46
CA ALA A 252 -51.76 12.58 -24.06
C ALA A 252 -50.72 11.73 -23.31
N ILE A 253 -50.32 10.58 -23.87
CA ILE A 253 -49.29 9.70 -23.30
C ILE A 253 -47.95 10.43 -23.16
N THR A 254 -47.59 11.25 -24.13
CA THR A 254 -46.36 12.05 -24.12
C THR A 254 -46.30 13.00 -22.93
N ARG A 255 -47.40 13.71 -22.63
CA ARG A 255 -47.48 14.62 -21.48
C ARG A 255 -47.37 13.84 -20.17
N GLU A 256 -48.14 12.76 -20.04
CA GLU A 256 -48.12 11.90 -18.86
C GLU A 256 -46.72 11.29 -18.61
N LEU A 257 -46.06 10.80 -19.66
CA LEU A 257 -44.70 10.27 -19.61
C LEU A 257 -43.69 11.35 -19.21
N THR A 258 -43.84 12.57 -19.72
CA THR A 258 -42.99 13.70 -19.35
C THR A 258 -43.12 14.00 -17.85
N ASP A 259 -44.33 14.08 -17.32
CA ASP A 259 -44.56 14.33 -15.90
C ASP A 259 -43.99 13.21 -15.04
N LYS A 260 -44.23 11.95 -15.43
CA LYS A 260 -43.70 10.76 -14.73
C LYS A 260 -42.18 10.67 -14.75
N LEU A 261 -41.53 11.09 -15.81
CA LEU A 261 -40.08 11.19 -15.87
C LEU A 261 -39.52 12.22 -14.87
N HIS A 262 -40.20 13.36 -14.69
CA HIS A 262 -39.81 14.36 -13.70
C HIS A 262 -40.13 13.91 -12.27
N GLU A 263 -41.27 13.23 -12.05
CA GLU A 263 -41.58 12.60 -10.77
C GLU A 263 -40.52 11.55 -10.39
N LEU A 264 -40.16 10.67 -11.32
CA LEU A 264 -39.11 9.68 -11.13
C LEU A 264 -37.78 10.35 -10.80
N LYS A 265 -37.38 11.39 -11.53
CA LYS A 265 -36.18 12.18 -11.23
C LYS A 265 -36.20 12.68 -9.78
N ARG A 266 -37.26 13.39 -9.37
CA ARG A 266 -37.38 13.96 -8.01
C ARG A 266 -37.45 12.88 -6.92
N ALA A 267 -38.16 11.79 -7.16
CA ALA A 267 -38.24 10.67 -6.22
C ALA A 267 -36.88 10.01 -6.03
N THR A 268 -36.15 9.83 -7.14
CA THR A 268 -34.80 9.30 -7.12
C THR A 268 -33.86 10.25 -6.36
N GLU A 269 -33.85 11.55 -6.68
CA GLU A 269 -33.04 12.57 -5.98
C GLU A 269 -33.31 12.59 -4.47
N ARG A 270 -34.58 12.61 -4.06
CA ARG A 270 -34.97 12.53 -2.64
C ARG A 270 -34.46 11.25 -1.97
N ALA A 271 -34.64 10.10 -2.61
CA ALA A 271 -34.21 8.82 -2.06
C ALA A 271 -32.68 8.74 -1.88
N VAL A 272 -31.92 9.37 -2.78
CA VAL A 272 -30.47 9.51 -2.64
C VAL A 272 -30.11 10.33 -1.40
N VAL A 273 -30.78 11.46 -1.19
CA VAL A 273 -30.57 12.31 -0.01
C VAL A 273 -30.84 11.54 1.28
N ASN A 274 -31.98 10.86 1.37
CA ASN A 274 -32.38 10.12 2.57
C ASN A 274 -31.37 9.02 2.91
N ARG A 275 -30.90 8.31 1.88
CA ARG A 275 -29.86 7.30 2.04
C ARG A 275 -28.53 7.88 2.52
N VAL A 276 -28.09 9.02 1.99
CA VAL A 276 -26.88 9.69 2.46
C VAL A 276 -27.03 10.05 3.93
N VAL A 277 -28.18 10.60 4.32
CA VAL A 277 -28.46 10.95 5.72
C VAL A 277 -28.37 9.72 6.62
N GLU A 278 -28.90 8.57 6.21
CA GLU A 278 -28.84 7.31 6.98
C GLU A 278 -27.44 6.67 7.01
N ASP A 279 -26.77 6.57 5.86
CA ASP A 279 -25.46 5.93 5.72
C ASP A 279 -24.35 6.75 6.42
N PHE A 280 -24.54 8.07 6.61
CA PHE A 280 -23.55 8.99 7.19
C PHE A 280 -23.88 9.51 8.60
N ILE A 281 -24.89 8.97 9.30
CA ILE A 281 -25.24 9.36 10.68
C ILE A 281 -24.02 9.28 11.61
N ASP A 282 -23.26 8.18 11.52
CA ASP A 282 -22.04 7.98 12.32
C ASP A 282 -20.97 7.27 11.49
N VAL A 283 -20.24 8.06 10.72
CA VAL A 283 -19.10 7.59 9.91
C VAL A 283 -17.90 7.13 10.75
N ALA A 284 -17.83 7.50 12.02
CA ALA A 284 -16.68 7.21 12.88
C ALA A 284 -16.82 5.85 13.58
N ALA A 285 -18.05 5.45 13.93
CA ALA A 285 -18.31 4.23 14.67
C ALA A 285 -17.74 2.95 14.04
N PRO A 286 -17.91 2.65 12.73
CA PRO A 286 -17.38 1.44 12.12
C PRO A 286 -15.85 1.34 12.26
N LEU A 287 -15.14 2.45 11.99
CA LEU A 287 -13.69 2.53 12.12
C LEU A 287 -13.23 2.40 13.57
N ARG A 288 -13.96 3.04 14.50
CA ARG A 288 -13.67 2.94 15.94
C ARG A 288 -13.82 1.50 16.42
N HIS A 289 -14.95 0.85 16.16
CA HIS A 289 -15.19 -0.54 16.59
C HIS A 289 -14.15 -1.50 15.99
N PHE A 290 -13.73 -1.28 14.74
CA PHE A 290 -12.65 -2.05 14.13
C PHE A 290 -11.30 -1.80 14.82
N THR A 291 -10.97 -0.53 15.10
CA THR A 291 -9.74 -0.14 15.82
C THR A 291 -9.68 -0.74 17.22
N ASP A 292 -10.81 -0.74 17.93
CA ASP A 292 -10.92 -1.35 19.27
C ASP A 292 -10.69 -2.87 19.20
N ALA A 293 -11.19 -3.54 18.15
CA ALA A 293 -10.96 -4.97 17.94
C ALA A 293 -9.49 -5.29 17.59
N VAL A 294 -8.82 -4.44 16.80
CA VAL A 294 -7.38 -4.57 16.47
C VAL A 294 -6.52 -4.45 17.72
N ASN A 295 -6.84 -3.48 18.58
CA ASN A 295 -6.09 -3.19 19.81
C ASN A 295 -6.57 -3.99 21.02
N ALA A 296 -7.46 -4.97 20.82
CA ALA A 296 -7.90 -5.85 21.89
C ALA A 296 -6.67 -6.57 22.50
N PRO A 297 -6.51 -6.56 23.83
CA PRO A 297 -5.34 -7.17 24.48
C PRO A 297 -5.19 -8.64 24.06
N PRO A 298 -3.95 -9.13 23.85
CA PRO A 298 -3.72 -10.57 23.74
C PRO A 298 -4.24 -11.26 25.00
N GLU A 299 -4.81 -12.45 24.85
CA GLU A 299 -5.59 -13.12 25.90
C GLU A 299 -4.86 -13.14 27.25
N SER A 300 -5.62 -12.90 28.32
CA SER A 300 -5.19 -13.16 29.70
C SER A 300 -4.72 -14.62 29.82
N PRO A 301 -3.74 -14.96 30.69
CA PRO A 301 -3.20 -16.33 30.81
C PRO A 301 -4.21 -17.40 31.25
N TYR A 302 -5.47 -17.03 31.48
CA TYR A 302 -6.55 -17.93 31.91
C TYR A 302 -7.42 -18.35 30.72
N PRO A 303 -7.69 -19.66 30.56
CA PRO A 303 -8.52 -20.16 29.47
C PRO A 303 -9.96 -19.68 29.66
N GLY A 304 -10.46 -18.79 28.79
CA GLY A 304 -11.81 -18.24 28.97
C GLY A 304 -12.36 -17.21 27.97
N THR A 305 -11.60 -16.69 27.00
CA THR A 305 -12.19 -15.80 25.95
C THR A 305 -11.92 -16.30 24.54
N PRO A 306 -12.53 -17.43 24.13
CA PRO A 306 -12.55 -17.86 22.74
C PRO A 306 -13.37 -16.84 21.93
N GLY A 307 -12.69 -15.88 21.28
CA GLY A 307 -13.42 -14.87 20.50
C GLY A 307 -12.65 -13.66 20.01
N ARG A 308 -11.36 -13.47 20.34
CA ARG A 308 -10.59 -12.30 19.88
C ARG A 308 -10.51 -12.23 18.35
N GLU A 309 -10.17 -13.35 17.71
CA GLU A 309 -10.16 -13.44 16.24
C GLU A 309 -11.56 -13.32 15.66
N SER A 310 -12.56 -14.01 16.23
CA SER A 310 -13.95 -13.92 15.75
C SER A 310 -14.47 -12.49 15.80
N HIS A 311 -14.29 -11.81 16.93
CA HIS A 311 -14.68 -10.42 17.11
C HIS A 311 -13.97 -9.48 16.13
N PHE A 312 -12.67 -9.70 15.87
CA PHE A 312 -11.96 -8.98 14.82
C PHE A 312 -12.58 -9.21 13.44
N HIS A 313 -12.87 -10.46 13.06
CA HIS A 313 -13.47 -10.78 11.77
C HIS A 313 -14.86 -10.14 11.61
N ASP A 314 -15.69 -10.16 12.66
CA ASP A 314 -17.01 -9.53 12.66
C ASP A 314 -16.90 -8.01 12.44
N LYS A 315 -15.98 -7.33 13.15
CA LYS A 315 -15.77 -5.89 12.97
C LYS A 315 -15.12 -5.53 11.63
N ALA A 316 -14.22 -6.38 11.12
CA ALA A 316 -13.64 -6.22 9.78
C ALA A 316 -14.70 -6.34 8.68
N ALA A 317 -15.60 -7.32 8.79
CA ALA A 317 -16.72 -7.50 7.87
C ALA A 317 -17.69 -6.30 7.94
N ALA A 318 -17.99 -5.81 9.14
CA ALA A 318 -18.82 -4.62 9.33
C ALA A 318 -18.19 -3.37 8.71
N LEU A 319 -16.87 -3.16 8.88
CA LEU A 319 -16.14 -2.06 8.27
C LEU A 319 -16.15 -2.16 6.73
N ALA A 320 -15.88 -3.34 6.18
CA ALA A 320 -15.92 -3.57 4.73
C ALA A 320 -17.31 -3.29 4.15
N ALA A 321 -18.36 -3.76 4.82
CA ALA A 321 -19.74 -3.52 4.40
C ALA A 321 -20.09 -2.02 4.47
N PHE A 322 -19.62 -1.31 5.50
CA PHE A 322 -19.75 0.14 5.60
C PHE A 322 -19.01 0.87 4.47
N SER A 323 -17.74 0.54 4.21
CA SER A 323 -16.95 1.13 3.11
C SER A 323 -17.65 1.00 1.76
N ALA A 324 -18.17 -0.19 1.46
CA ALA A 324 -18.90 -0.45 0.23
C ALA A 324 -20.20 0.37 0.13
N ARG A 325 -20.95 0.50 1.24
CA ARG A 325 -22.14 1.35 1.27
C ARG A 325 -21.81 2.83 1.10
N ALA A 326 -20.80 3.34 1.80
CA ALA A 326 -20.36 4.73 1.70
C ALA A 326 -19.91 5.10 0.29
N ALA A 327 -19.12 4.23 -0.36
CA ALA A 327 -18.69 4.42 -1.75
C ALA A 327 -19.87 4.36 -2.74
N ALA A 328 -20.79 3.41 -2.56
CA ALA A 328 -21.99 3.31 -3.39
C ALA A 328 -22.89 4.55 -3.25
N ALA A 329 -23.11 5.04 -2.02
CA ALA A 329 -23.87 6.24 -1.75
C ALA A 329 -23.25 7.46 -2.44
N ALA A 330 -21.93 7.64 -2.33
CA ALA A 330 -21.20 8.70 -3.02
C ALA A 330 -21.33 8.65 -4.54
N GLY A 331 -21.26 7.46 -5.14
CA GLY A 331 -21.44 7.28 -6.59
C GLY A 331 -22.87 7.60 -7.04
N VAL A 332 -23.86 7.30 -6.20
CA VAL A 332 -25.26 7.63 -6.45
C VAL A 332 -25.50 9.14 -6.34
N VAL A 333 -24.93 9.81 -5.33
CA VAL A 333 -24.95 11.27 -5.19
C VAL A 333 -24.29 11.93 -6.40
N ALA A 334 -23.10 11.49 -6.80
CA ALA A 334 -22.40 12.01 -7.96
C ALA A 334 -23.25 11.95 -9.24
N ALA A 335 -24.05 10.90 -9.40
CA ALA A 335 -24.98 10.77 -10.53
C ALA A 335 -26.18 11.74 -10.46
N GLY A 336 -26.56 12.19 -9.26
CA GLY A 336 -27.62 13.17 -9.01
C GLY A 336 -27.18 14.63 -9.13
N VAL A 337 -25.90 14.96 -8.90
CA VAL A 337 -25.34 16.32 -9.02
C VAL A 337 -25.09 16.70 -10.49
N GLY A 338 -26.15 16.67 -11.29
CA GLY A 338 -26.07 16.88 -12.74
C GLY A 338 -25.59 18.27 -13.18
N HIS A 339 -25.57 19.26 -12.28
CA HIS A 339 -25.18 20.63 -12.58
C HIS A 339 -23.72 20.96 -12.18
N ASN A 340 -23.06 20.13 -11.36
CA ASN A 340 -21.71 20.37 -10.88
C ASN A 340 -20.79 19.16 -11.14
N LYS A 341 -20.30 19.08 -12.38
CA LYS A 341 -19.42 17.99 -12.85
C LYS A 341 -18.17 17.84 -11.98
N ARG A 342 -17.57 18.94 -11.52
CA ARG A 342 -16.38 18.91 -10.67
C ARG A 342 -16.66 18.23 -9.33
N LEU A 343 -17.81 18.51 -8.72
CA LEU A 343 -18.23 17.87 -7.47
C LEU A 343 -18.48 16.37 -7.68
N ALA A 344 -19.14 16.00 -8.78
CA ALA A 344 -19.37 14.60 -9.15
C ALA A 344 -18.05 13.83 -9.35
N ASP A 345 -17.07 14.41 -10.06
CA ASP A 345 -15.75 13.80 -10.27
C ASP A 345 -15.00 13.61 -8.93
N GLN A 346 -15.07 14.60 -8.03
CA GLN A 346 -14.48 14.54 -6.69
C GLN A 346 -15.11 13.47 -5.80
N LEU A 347 -16.44 13.32 -5.85
CA LEU A 347 -17.18 12.28 -5.14
C LEU A 347 -16.77 10.88 -5.61
N ILE A 348 -16.72 10.66 -6.93
CA ILE A 348 -16.30 9.38 -7.51
C ILE A 348 -14.86 9.06 -7.12
N HIS A 349 -13.95 10.04 -7.19
CA HIS A 349 -12.56 9.84 -6.81
C HIS A 349 -12.41 9.44 -5.34
N ASN A 350 -13.06 10.16 -4.41
CA ASN A 350 -12.95 9.84 -2.98
C ASN A 350 -13.66 8.52 -2.63
N ALA A 351 -14.76 8.17 -3.31
CA ALA A 351 -15.40 6.86 -3.17
C ALA A 351 -14.44 5.71 -3.52
N GLN A 352 -13.71 5.83 -4.64
CA GLN A 352 -12.69 4.86 -5.03
C GLN A 352 -11.54 4.78 -4.02
N GLN A 353 -11.15 5.90 -3.40
CA GLN A 353 -10.14 5.89 -2.33
C GLN A 353 -10.61 5.09 -1.10
N VAL A 354 -11.87 5.24 -0.70
CA VAL A 354 -12.46 4.45 0.40
C VAL A 354 -12.46 2.95 0.06
N GLU A 355 -12.85 2.57 -1.16
CA GLU A 355 -12.82 1.18 -1.61
C GLU A 355 -11.41 0.58 -1.63
N LYS A 356 -10.41 1.35 -2.05
CA LYS A 356 -9.00 0.91 -2.10
C LYS A 356 -8.36 0.80 -0.71
N LEU A 357 -8.64 1.75 0.18
CA LEU A 357 -8.06 1.79 1.52
C LEU A 357 -8.68 0.75 2.46
N SER A 358 -9.96 0.42 2.29
CA SER A 358 -10.67 -0.54 3.15
C SER A 358 -9.97 -1.91 3.30
N PRO A 359 -9.62 -2.65 2.22
CA PRO A 359 -8.95 -3.94 2.34
C PRO A 359 -7.51 -3.81 2.90
N GLN A 360 -6.80 -2.73 2.56
CA GLN A 360 -5.45 -2.46 3.07
C GLN A 360 -5.45 -2.21 4.57
N LEU A 361 -6.39 -1.39 5.06
CA LEU A 361 -6.59 -1.13 6.47
C LEU A 361 -6.97 -2.40 7.25
N ILE A 362 -7.83 -3.24 6.68
CA ILE A 362 -8.20 -4.53 7.29
C ILE A 362 -6.97 -5.45 7.40
N ALA A 363 -6.15 -5.53 6.35
CA ALA A 363 -4.92 -6.31 6.36
C ALA A 363 -3.90 -5.78 7.38
N ALA A 364 -3.69 -4.47 7.45
CA ALA A 364 -2.84 -3.84 8.46
C ALA A 364 -3.35 -4.08 9.89
N GLY A 365 -4.67 -4.02 10.10
CA GLY A 365 -5.29 -4.38 11.37
C GLY A 365 -5.05 -5.83 11.76
N LYS A 366 -5.11 -6.76 10.80
CA LYS A 366 -4.77 -8.17 11.01
C LYS A 366 -3.29 -8.36 11.39
N ILE A 367 -2.37 -7.67 10.71
CA ILE A 367 -0.94 -7.70 11.06
C ILE A 367 -0.73 -7.18 12.49
N ARG A 368 -1.39 -6.08 12.86
CA ARG A 368 -1.31 -5.50 14.21
C ARG A 368 -1.88 -6.43 15.29
N LEU A 369 -2.98 -7.14 15.00
CA LEU A 369 -3.61 -8.11 15.90
C LEU A 369 -2.64 -9.23 16.32
N TYR A 370 -1.87 -9.76 15.35
CA TYR A 370 -0.87 -10.82 15.58
C TYR A 370 0.47 -10.30 16.11
N ASN A 371 0.74 -9.00 15.99
CA ASN A 371 2.00 -8.37 16.42
C ASN A 371 1.74 -7.15 17.35
N PRO A 372 1.16 -7.37 18.55
CA PRO A 372 0.74 -6.29 19.45
C PRO A 372 1.89 -5.49 20.07
N ASP A 373 3.11 -6.02 20.07
CA ASP A 373 4.29 -5.31 20.61
C ASP A 373 5.10 -4.58 19.53
N SER A 374 4.77 -4.78 18.25
CA SER A 374 5.49 -4.18 17.13
C SER A 374 5.07 -2.73 16.90
N LYS A 375 5.95 -1.78 17.22
CA LYS A 375 5.78 -0.35 16.93
C LYS A 375 5.62 -0.08 15.43
N VAL A 376 6.32 -0.83 14.58
CA VAL A 376 6.23 -0.68 13.12
C VAL A 376 4.82 -1.06 12.63
N ALA A 377 4.24 -2.14 13.16
CA ALA A 377 2.88 -2.53 12.83
C ALA A 377 1.84 -1.52 13.35
N GLU A 378 2.08 -0.93 14.51
CA GLU A 378 1.24 0.13 15.08
C GLU A 378 1.26 1.41 14.24
N GLU A 379 2.44 1.88 13.85
CA GLU A 379 2.60 3.06 12.99
C GLU A 379 1.97 2.84 11.60
N HIS A 380 2.23 1.69 10.98
CA HIS A 380 1.64 1.33 9.68
C HIS A 380 0.11 1.32 9.74
N PHE A 381 -0.46 0.68 10.78
CA PHE A 381 -1.91 0.66 10.99
C PHE A 381 -2.49 2.05 11.23
N ASN A 382 -1.86 2.86 12.09
CA ASN A 382 -2.33 4.22 12.39
C ASN A 382 -2.29 5.14 11.17
N ASN A 383 -1.26 5.02 10.32
CA ASN A 383 -1.17 5.77 9.08
C ASN A 383 -2.34 5.45 8.13
N LEU A 384 -2.62 4.17 7.89
CA LEU A 384 -3.74 3.74 7.05
C LEU A 384 -5.10 4.10 7.67
N LYS A 385 -5.23 4.00 9.00
CA LYS A 385 -6.44 4.37 9.74
C LYS A 385 -6.78 5.84 9.52
N ASN A 386 -5.79 6.73 9.63
CA ASN A 386 -5.99 8.16 9.42
C ASN A 386 -6.33 8.48 7.96
N GLN A 387 -5.62 7.87 7.00
CA GLN A 387 -5.92 8.05 5.57
C GLN A 387 -7.35 7.62 5.20
N TYR A 388 -7.80 6.47 5.74
CA TYR A 388 -9.16 5.98 5.55
C TYR A 388 -10.19 6.90 6.21
N ALA A 389 -9.95 7.33 7.46
CA ALA A 389 -10.84 8.25 8.17
C ALA A 389 -11.04 9.56 7.38
N ASP A 390 -9.93 10.14 6.91
CA ASP A 390 -9.96 11.37 6.12
C ASP A 390 -10.69 11.17 4.78
N ALA A 391 -10.52 10.01 4.13
CA ALA A 391 -11.22 9.70 2.88
C ALA A 391 -12.74 9.60 3.09
N VAL A 392 -13.19 8.90 4.14
CA VAL A 392 -14.62 8.77 4.48
C VAL A 392 -15.22 10.13 4.85
N LEU A 393 -14.51 10.94 5.63
CA LEU A 393 -14.95 12.31 5.98
C LEU A 393 -15.06 13.20 4.74
N ARG A 394 -14.08 13.14 3.81
CA ARG A 394 -14.17 13.87 2.53
C ARG A 394 -15.37 13.44 1.71
N VAL A 395 -15.66 12.13 1.64
CA VAL A 395 -16.86 11.64 0.96
C VAL A 395 -18.12 12.26 1.59
N ARG A 396 -18.23 12.21 2.93
CA ARG A 396 -19.35 12.83 3.65
C ARG A 396 -19.50 14.31 3.30
N ASP A 397 -18.44 15.09 3.44
CA ASP A 397 -18.49 16.54 3.27
C ASP A 397 -18.86 16.93 1.83
N LEU A 398 -18.42 16.15 0.84
CA LEU A 398 -18.80 16.33 -0.56
C LEU A 398 -20.26 15.93 -0.81
N CYS A 399 -20.76 14.89 -0.12
CA CYS A 399 -22.17 14.52 -0.15
C CYS A 399 -23.03 15.62 0.48
N ASP A 400 -22.62 16.21 1.61
CA ASP A 400 -23.33 17.31 2.25
C ASP A 400 -23.38 18.57 1.36
N GLN A 401 -22.31 18.83 0.60
CA GLN A 401 -22.28 19.91 -0.40
C GLN A 401 -23.18 19.63 -1.62
N ALA A 402 -23.41 18.37 -1.94
CA ALA A 402 -24.21 17.93 -3.07
C ALA A 402 -25.72 17.95 -2.79
N VAL A 403 -26.10 17.86 -1.51
CA VAL A 403 -27.49 17.90 -1.05
C VAL A 403 -27.89 19.34 -0.75
N ASP A 404 -29.01 19.81 -1.31
CA ASP A 404 -29.54 21.16 -1.02
C ASP A 404 -29.88 21.28 0.49
N PRO A 405 -29.35 22.28 1.22
CA PRO A 405 -29.66 22.51 2.62
C PRO A 405 -31.17 22.58 2.95
N LEU A 406 -32.00 23.04 2.01
CA LEU A 406 -33.46 23.11 2.19
C LEU A 406 -34.12 21.73 2.10
N ASP A 407 -33.60 20.83 1.25
CA ASP A 407 -34.03 19.44 1.21
C ASP A 407 -33.50 18.65 2.39
N PHE A 408 -32.27 18.95 2.87
CA PHE A 408 -31.70 18.35 4.08
C PHE A 408 -32.58 18.59 5.32
N VAL A 409 -33.00 19.84 5.56
CA VAL A 409 -33.85 20.19 6.71
C VAL A 409 -35.25 19.57 6.61
N ARG A 410 -35.86 19.56 5.41
CA ARG A 410 -37.17 18.92 5.19
C ARG A 410 -37.10 17.42 5.38
N THR A 411 -36.03 16.78 4.91
CA THR A 411 -35.81 15.34 5.01
C THR A 411 -35.52 14.90 6.44
N ALA A 412 -34.63 15.59 7.15
CA ALA A 412 -34.31 15.31 8.55
C ALA A 412 -35.53 15.52 9.47
N ALA A 413 -36.43 16.44 9.12
CA ALA A 413 -37.70 16.63 9.84
C ALA A 413 -38.73 15.51 9.57
N LEU A 414 -38.62 14.80 8.44
CA LEU A 414 -39.54 13.73 8.03
C LEU A 414 -39.07 12.33 8.49
N SER A 415 -37.77 12.11 8.72
CA SER A 415 -37.19 10.82 9.15
C SER A 415 -37.23 10.53 10.67
N GLY A 416 -37.86 11.39 11.46
CA GLY A 416 -38.52 10.98 12.70
C GLY A 416 -37.66 10.44 13.84
N HIS A 417 -36.43 10.94 14.06
CA HIS A 417 -35.69 10.73 15.32
C HIS A 417 -35.03 12.00 15.90
N TYR A 418 -35.56 13.18 15.57
CA TYR A 418 -35.25 14.40 16.35
C TYR A 418 -36.49 14.79 17.15
N ALA A 419 -36.61 14.27 18.37
CA ALA A 419 -37.41 14.93 19.38
C ALA A 419 -36.76 16.31 19.59
N PRO A 420 -37.42 17.44 19.27
CA PRO A 420 -36.87 18.73 19.66
C PRO A 420 -36.62 18.67 21.16
N ALA A 421 -35.44 19.08 21.60
CA ALA A 421 -35.09 19.10 23.01
C ALA A 421 -36.27 19.73 23.79
N PRO A 422 -36.71 19.12 24.91
CA PRO A 422 -37.81 19.67 25.68
C PRO A 422 -37.50 21.15 25.93
N PRO A 423 -38.47 22.06 25.74
CA PRO A 423 -38.24 23.47 26.00
C PRO A 423 -37.63 23.59 27.40
N PRO A 424 -36.62 24.45 27.60
CA PRO A 424 -36.02 24.64 28.91
C PRO A 424 -37.16 24.86 29.92
N PRO A 425 -37.15 24.16 31.06
CA PRO A 425 -38.25 24.23 32.00
C PRO A 425 -38.54 25.70 32.29
N ALA A 426 -39.81 26.09 32.15
CA ALA A 426 -40.24 27.42 32.52
C ALA A 426 -39.74 27.70 33.94
N LEU A 427 -39.16 28.87 34.14
CA LEU A 427 -38.64 29.38 35.41
C LEU A 427 -39.78 29.75 36.38
N PRO A 428 -40.53 28.78 36.94
CA PRO A 428 -40.89 28.93 38.35
C PRO A 428 -40.95 27.63 39.20
N GLU A 429 -40.20 26.58 38.89
CA GLU A 429 -40.08 25.42 39.83
C GLU A 429 -38.67 25.15 40.37
N ALA A 430 -37.63 25.75 39.81
CA ALA A 430 -36.27 25.66 40.36
C ALA A 430 -36.01 26.62 41.55
N LEU A 431 -36.88 27.62 41.76
CA LEU A 431 -36.74 28.62 42.83
C LEU A 431 -37.38 28.21 44.15
N SER A 432 -38.26 27.21 44.17
CA SER A 432 -38.95 26.75 45.39
C SER A 432 -38.17 25.71 46.19
N ARG A 433 -37.00 25.24 45.69
CA ARG A 433 -36.15 24.25 46.38
C ARG A 433 -34.85 24.80 46.96
N LEU A 434 -34.55 26.09 46.82
CA LEU A 434 -33.44 26.74 47.52
C LEU A 434 -33.95 27.46 48.77
N HIS A 435 -34.29 26.69 49.81
CA HIS A 435 -34.30 27.21 51.17
C HIS A 435 -32.84 27.17 51.66
N VAL A 436 -32.07 28.20 51.34
CA VAL A 436 -30.76 28.43 51.96
C VAL A 436 -30.99 29.41 53.10
N ALA A 437 -30.75 28.91 54.31
CA ALA A 437 -30.77 29.65 55.54
C ALA A 437 -29.81 30.85 55.49
N ASP A 438 -30.24 31.90 56.17
CA ASP A 438 -29.58 33.18 56.39
C ASP A 438 -28.14 33.00 56.93
N ALA A 439 -27.13 33.38 56.14
CA ALA A 439 -25.75 33.49 56.60
C ALA A 439 -25.04 34.64 55.85
N ALA A 440 -24.72 35.68 56.63
CA ALA A 440 -24.01 36.91 56.33
C ALA A 440 -23.05 36.93 55.12
N ALA A 441 -23.21 37.94 54.26
CA ALA A 441 -22.35 38.20 53.11
C ALA A 441 -20.97 38.79 53.49
N PRO A 442 -19.86 38.33 52.88
CA PRO A 442 -18.56 39.00 52.98
C PRO A 442 -18.45 40.21 52.00
N PRO A 443 -17.63 41.23 52.30
CA PRO A 443 -17.58 42.46 51.51
C PRO A 443 -16.88 42.28 50.15
N ARG A 444 -17.36 43.04 49.15
CA ARG A 444 -16.89 42.98 47.75
C ARG A 444 -15.44 43.48 47.59
N PRO A 445 -14.65 42.87 46.68
CA PRO A 445 -13.31 43.35 46.34
C PRO A 445 -13.35 44.61 45.46
N ARG A 446 -12.32 45.45 45.60
CA ARG A 446 -12.18 46.74 44.88
C ARG A 446 -11.89 46.54 43.38
N PRO A 447 -12.36 47.44 42.50
CA PRO A 447 -12.09 47.38 41.07
C PRO A 447 -10.62 47.71 40.73
N PRO A 448 -10.08 47.16 39.61
CA PRO A 448 -8.70 47.36 39.19
C PRO A 448 -8.44 48.78 38.67
N PRO A 449 -7.19 49.29 38.78
CA PRO A 449 -6.84 50.64 38.33
C PRO A 449 -6.76 50.75 36.80
N ALA A 450 -7.14 51.93 36.29
CA ALA A 450 -7.17 52.27 34.86
C ALA A 450 -5.77 52.20 34.19
N PRO A 451 -5.70 51.82 32.90
CA PRO A 451 -4.45 51.71 32.17
C PRO A 451 -3.79 53.07 31.91
N ARG A 452 -2.46 53.15 32.10
CA ARG A 452 -1.64 54.34 31.83
C ARG A 452 -1.53 54.61 30.32
N PRO A 453 -1.46 55.89 29.89
CA PRO A 453 -1.33 56.24 28.47
C PRO A 453 0.07 55.88 27.92
N ARG A 454 0.08 55.36 26.68
CA ARG A 454 1.29 55.01 25.91
C ARG A 454 2.13 56.27 25.61
N ARG A 455 3.44 56.19 25.86
CA ARG A 455 4.44 57.19 25.42
C ARG A 455 4.59 57.14 23.89
N ALA A 456 4.67 58.32 23.28
CA ALA A 456 4.96 58.56 21.87
C ALA A 456 6.41 58.16 21.50
N PRO A 457 6.69 57.91 20.20
CA PRO A 457 8.00 57.45 19.74
C PRO A 457 8.98 58.61 19.62
N THR A 458 10.21 58.44 20.13
CA THR A 458 11.34 59.33 19.84
C THR A 458 12.14 58.76 18.68
N ALA A 459 12.32 59.59 17.65
CA ALA A 459 13.21 59.38 16.53
C ALA A 459 14.69 59.53 16.93
N CYS A 460 15.52 58.64 16.41
CA CYS A 460 16.85 58.92 15.85
C CYS A 460 17.32 57.67 15.09
#